data_AF-A0A848WL09-F1
#
_entry.id   AF-A0A848WL09-F1
#
_cell.length_a   1.000
_cell.length_b   1.000
_cell.length_c   1.000
_cell.angle_alpha   90.00
_cell.angle_beta   90.00
_cell.angle_gamma   90.00
#
_symmetry.space_group_name_H-M   'P 1'
#
loop_
_entity.id
_entity.type
_entity.pdbx_description
1 polymer ?
#
loop_
_entity_poly.entity_id
_entity_poly.type
_entity_poly.pdbx_seq_one_letter_code
_entity_poly.pdbx_strand_id
1 'polypeptide(L)'
;MTPENIAFIRQCLPATFTMPYFADRESAWLLHRALPAPLAVRDVRKSIFGKLLDRPSIKPVIAQSGGVLARENFEVMATADLLATGCYKASAAGLDEAVLRPWFDFSLSFTSWGTSGYWQWNQTSRKGGNLVVQLGFPSQHARLMGRYLGRNIRKEVEYPDHPIREVGCPTLAWARLDVDLDAGVVLIEEVQSDWLRNVSGRIRHMRRRAPRSRALKHMERYDFQLREAYARMWPRAMLFAALHVAVDHLGCRTVWMHTPESGVALKRISGRLPPRSLYTDLPKAFCFELVHDAPSFLVRPCRRTLSLLENKAQPFFWKLAI
;
A
#
# COMPACT_ATOMS: atom_id res chain seq x y z
N MET A 1 3.50 5.69 17.54
CA MET A 1 2.45 5.42 18.56
C MET A 1 3.01 4.72 19.79
N THR A 2 2.33 4.77 20.94
CA THR A 2 2.64 3.89 22.08
C THR A 2 2.17 2.45 21.82
N PRO A 3 2.73 1.43 22.50
CA PRO A 3 2.23 0.06 22.40
C PRO A 3 0.74 -0.08 22.72
N GLU A 4 0.26 0.68 23.70
CA GLU A 4 -1.15 0.68 24.14
C GLU A 4 -2.07 1.17 23.01
N ASN A 5 -1.68 2.25 22.31
CA ASN A 5 -2.45 2.75 21.17
C ASN A 5 -2.50 1.73 20.02
N ILE A 6 -1.40 1.02 19.77
CA ILE A 6 -1.35 -0.02 18.74
C ILE A 6 -2.24 -1.20 19.12
N ALA A 7 -2.18 -1.64 20.38
CA ALA A 7 -3.04 -2.70 20.89
C ALA A 7 -4.52 -2.33 20.80
N PHE A 8 -4.88 -1.11 21.20
CA PHE A 8 -6.24 -0.58 21.07
C PHE A 8 -6.73 -0.61 19.62
N ILE A 9 -5.96 -0.04 18.67
CA ILE A 9 -6.33 -0.05 17.25
C ILE A 9 -6.53 -1.49 16.74
N ARG A 10 -5.65 -2.42 17.11
CA ARG A 10 -5.75 -3.82 16.70
C ARG A 10 -6.99 -4.52 17.27
N GLN A 11 -7.49 -4.11 18.43
CA GLN A 11 -8.74 -4.64 19.00
C GLN A 11 -9.98 -4.12 18.26
N CYS A 12 -9.92 -2.89 17.74
CA CYS A 12 -11.00 -2.31 16.94
C CYS A 12 -11.04 -2.86 15.50
N LEU A 13 -9.94 -3.42 15.02
CA LEU A 13 -9.86 -4.03 13.69
C LEU A 13 -10.21 -5.52 13.75
N PRO A 14 -10.98 -6.04 12.77
CA PRO A 14 -11.04 -7.46 12.48
C PRO A 14 -9.67 -8.12 12.42
N ALA A 15 -9.56 -9.35 12.93
CA ALA A 15 -8.31 -10.11 12.90
C ALA A 15 -7.75 -10.27 11.48
N THR A 16 -8.65 -10.45 10.51
CA THR A 16 -8.33 -10.49 9.08
C THR A 16 -9.41 -9.81 8.25
N PHE A 17 -9.01 -9.21 7.13
CA PHE A 17 -9.92 -8.73 6.09
C PHE A 17 -9.69 -9.46 4.79
N THR A 18 -10.75 -9.68 4.01
CA THR A 18 -10.61 -9.98 2.59
C THR A 18 -10.59 -8.67 1.82
N MET A 19 -9.62 -8.51 0.91
CA MET A 19 -9.49 -7.35 0.04
C MET A 19 -9.43 -7.82 -1.42
N PRO A 20 -10.59 -7.98 -2.07
CA PRO A 20 -10.65 -8.24 -3.51
C PRO A 20 -9.95 -7.12 -4.27
N TYR A 21 -9.10 -7.42 -5.23
CA TYR A 21 -8.36 -6.38 -5.94
C TYR A 21 -8.23 -6.72 -7.41
N PHE A 22 -8.48 -5.72 -8.24
CA PHE A 22 -8.17 -5.70 -9.67
C PHE A 22 -7.37 -4.45 -9.95
N ALA A 23 -6.59 -4.47 -11.04
CA ALA A 23 -5.76 -3.33 -11.40
C ALA A 23 -6.60 -2.05 -11.59
N ASP A 24 -6.16 -0.96 -10.95
CA ASP A 24 -6.83 0.35 -10.89
C ASP A 24 -8.06 0.46 -9.96
N ARG A 25 -8.37 -0.53 -9.12
CA ARG A 25 -9.45 -0.44 -8.10
C ARG A 25 -9.34 0.81 -7.24
N GLU A 26 -8.13 1.16 -6.84
CA GLU A 26 -7.85 2.34 -6.02
C GLU A 26 -8.30 3.66 -6.67
N SER A 27 -8.39 3.73 -8.00
CA SER A 27 -8.79 4.95 -8.69
C SER A 27 -10.27 5.24 -8.46
N ALA A 28 -11.10 4.19 -8.53
CA ALA A 28 -12.53 4.28 -8.22
C ALA A 28 -12.73 4.57 -6.73
N TRP A 29 -11.96 3.91 -5.85
CA TRP A 29 -12.03 4.15 -4.41
C TRP A 29 -11.65 5.59 -4.01
N LEU A 30 -10.64 6.18 -4.65
CA LEU A 30 -10.23 7.57 -4.45
C LEU A 30 -11.31 8.53 -4.92
N LEU A 31 -11.81 8.36 -6.16
CA LEU A 31 -12.88 9.22 -6.70
C LEU A 31 -14.18 9.12 -5.90
N HIS A 32 -14.52 7.93 -5.42
CA HIS A 32 -15.67 7.72 -4.53
C HIS A 32 -15.59 8.56 -3.24
N ARG A 33 -14.40 8.79 -2.69
CA ARG A 33 -14.24 9.59 -1.46
C ARG A 33 -13.99 11.07 -1.72
N ALA A 34 -13.33 11.37 -2.82
CA ALA A 34 -12.95 12.72 -3.19
C ALA A 34 -14.12 13.59 -3.67
N LEU A 35 -15.26 13.00 -4.03
CA LEU A 35 -16.43 13.70 -4.54
C LEU A 35 -17.42 13.98 -3.40
N PRO A 36 -17.47 15.20 -2.84
CA PRO A 36 -18.42 15.55 -1.78
C PRO A 36 -19.86 15.73 -2.31
N ALA A 37 -19.99 16.01 -3.60
CA ALA A 37 -21.25 16.19 -4.32
C ALA A 37 -21.02 15.87 -5.81
N PRO A 38 -22.08 15.72 -6.63
CA PRO A 38 -21.92 15.61 -8.07
C PRO A 38 -21.17 16.80 -8.67
N LEU A 39 -20.13 16.53 -9.46
CA LEU A 39 -19.27 17.54 -10.09
C LEU A 39 -19.16 17.31 -11.60
N ALA A 40 -19.07 18.39 -12.37
CA ALA A 40 -18.81 18.25 -13.80
C ALA A 40 -17.42 17.63 -14.04
N VAL A 41 -17.30 16.76 -15.04
CA VAL A 41 -16.03 16.09 -15.40
C VAL A 41 -14.89 17.10 -15.59
N ARG A 42 -15.19 18.28 -16.16
CA ARG A 42 -14.22 19.36 -16.38
C ARG A 42 -13.62 19.91 -15.08
N ASP A 43 -14.40 19.91 -14.00
CA ASP A 43 -13.98 20.46 -12.70
C ASP A 43 -13.16 19.41 -11.94
N VAL A 44 -13.57 18.14 -12.00
CA VAL A 44 -12.75 17.03 -11.48
C VAL A 44 -11.40 16.96 -12.21
N ARG A 45 -11.36 17.22 -13.53
CA ARG A 45 -10.13 17.23 -14.33
C ARG A 45 -9.13 18.32 -13.89
N LYS A 46 -9.62 19.44 -13.35
CA LYS A 46 -8.76 20.52 -12.82
C LYS A 46 -8.27 20.24 -11.38
N SER A 47 -8.85 19.27 -10.69
CA SER A 47 -8.44 18.89 -9.34
C SER A 47 -7.21 17.97 -9.34
N ILE A 48 -6.67 17.68 -8.15
CA ILE A 48 -5.58 16.71 -7.94
C ILE A 48 -5.95 15.29 -8.39
N PHE A 49 -7.25 14.98 -8.48
CA PHE A 49 -7.79 13.70 -8.92
C PHE A 49 -7.98 13.61 -10.44
N GLY A 50 -7.73 14.70 -11.19
CA GLY A 50 -7.96 14.76 -12.64
C GLY A 50 -7.23 13.67 -13.43
N LYS A 51 -6.02 13.29 -13.00
CA LYS A 51 -5.25 12.19 -13.62
C LYS A 51 -5.88 10.81 -13.48
N LEU A 52 -6.80 10.63 -12.53
CA LEU A 52 -7.54 9.36 -12.37
C LEU A 52 -8.56 9.18 -13.49
N LEU A 53 -9.02 10.27 -14.10
CA LEU A 53 -10.02 10.24 -15.17
C LEU A 53 -9.51 9.55 -16.44
N ASP A 54 -8.19 9.53 -16.66
CA ASP A 54 -7.59 8.89 -17.83
C ASP A 54 -7.23 7.42 -17.56
N ARG A 55 -7.56 6.88 -16.38
CA ARG A 55 -7.32 5.47 -16.04
C ARG A 55 -8.28 4.57 -16.82
N PRO A 56 -7.80 3.42 -17.33
CA PRO A 56 -8.62 2.60 -18.21
C PRO A 56 -9.89 2.06 -17.54
N SER A 57 -9.89 1.78 -16.23
CA SER A 57 -11.10 1.39 -15.50
C SER A 57 -12.10 2.54 -15.26
N ILE A 58 -11.66 3.81 -15.39
CA ILE A 58 -12.46 5.00 -15.11
C ILE A 58 -13.06 5.61 -16.39
N LYS A 59 -12.38 5.46 -17.53
CA LYS A 59 -12.86 5.97 -18.83
C LYS A 59 -14.29 5.51 -19.19
N PRO A 60 -14.68 4.22 -19.02
CA PRO A 60 -16.05 3.78 -19.29
C PRO A 60 -17.09 4.47 -18.40
N VAL A 61 -16.75 4.70 -17.12
CA VAL A 61 -17.62 5.41 -16.17
C VAL A 61 -17.89 6.83 -16.67
N ILE A 62 -16.84 7.55 -17.09
CA ILE A 62 -16.97 8.92 -17.60
C ILE A 62 -17.85 8.95 -18.86
N ALA A 63 -17.62 8.02 -19.81
CA ALA A 63 -18.39 7.97 -21.05
C ALA A 63 -19.90 7.79 -20.82
N GLN A 64 -20.27 7.13 -19.72
CA GLN A 64 -21.66 6.86 -19.34
C GLN A 64 -22.21 7.81 -18.26
N SER A 65 -21.40 8.78 -17.81
CA SER A 65 -21.76 9.70 -16.72
C SER A 65 -22.63 10.89 -17.15
N GLY A 66 -22.79 11.12 -18.45
CA GLY A 66 -23.48 12.32 -18.96
C GLY A 66 -22.74 13.64 -18.68
N GLY A 67 -21.44 13.58 -18.38
CA GLY A 67 -20.60 14.76 -18.13
C GLY A 67 -20.56 15.22 -16.66
N VAL A 68 -21.28 14.54 -15.77
CA VAL A 68 -21.29 14.80 -14.32
C VAL A 68 -20.92 13.53 -13.57
N LEU A 69 -19.92 13.61 -12.70
CA LEU A 69 -19.46 12.51 -11.85
C LEU A 69 -20.02 12.69 -10.44
N ALA A 70 -20.70 11.66 -9.95
CA ALA A 70 -21.12 11.51 -8.58
C ALA A 70 -20.41 10.31 -7.94
N ARG A 71 -20.37 10.28 -6.61
CA ARG A 71 -19.74 9.20 -5.84
C ARG A 71 -20.30 7.82 -6.23
N GLU A 72 -21.60 7.74 -6.42
CA GLU A 72 -22.36 6.54 -6.73
C GLU A 72 -21.96 5.95 -8.09
N ASN A 73 -21.34 6.74 -8.98
CA ASN A 73 -20.80 6.21 -10.23
C ASN A 73 -19.61 5.25 -10.00
N PHE A 74 -18.93 5.35 -8.86
CA PHE A 74 -17.72 4.58 -8.54
C PHE A 74 -17.92 3.52 -7.46
N GLU A 75 -19.08 3.50 -6.80
CA GLU A 75 -19.35 2.70 -5.59
C GLU A 75 -19.08 1.21 -5.77
N VAL A 76 -19.62 0.61 -6.84
CA VAL A 76 -19.49 -0.83 -7.10
C VAL A 76 -18.04 -1.26 -7.30
N MET A 77 -17.27 -0.46 -8.04
CA MET A 77 -15.83 -0.69 -8.21
C MET A 77 -15.04 -0.44 -6.93
N ALA A 78 -15.39 0.61 -6.18
CA ALA A 78 -14.71 0.97 -4.93
C ALA A 78 -14.89 -0.12 -3.86
N THR A 79 -16.10 -0.69 -3.75
CA THR A 79 -16.43 -1.80 -2.85
C THR A 79 -15.99 -3.16 -3.41
N ALA A 80 -15.80 -3.24 -4.73
CA ALA A 80 -15.53 -4.48 -5.47
C ALA A 80 -16.67 -5.50 -5.32
N ASP A 81 -17.91 -5.01 -5.27
CA ASP A 81 -19.11 -5.83 -5.19
C ASP A 81 -19.53 -6.31 -6.59
N LEU A 82 -19.12 -7.53 -6.94
CA LEU A 82 -19.46 -8.16 -8.22
C LEU A 82 -20.95 -8.52 -8.35
N LEU A 83 -21.69 -8.53 -7.25
CA LEU A 83 -23.10 -8.93 -7.21
C LEU A 83 -24.04 -7.72 -7.16
N ALA A 84 -23.52 -6.50 -7.21
CA ALA A 84 -24.31 -5.29 -7.14
C ALA A 84 -25.35 -5.23 -8.29
N THR A 85 -26.62 -5.35 -7.93
CA THR A 85 -27.75 -5.19 -8.86
C THR A 85 -28.31 -3.77 -8.79
N GLY A 86 -28.83 -3.24 -9.90
CA GLY A 86 -29.51 -1.93 -9.90
C GLY A 86 -28.55 -0.73 -9.78
N CYS A 87 -27.27 -0.91 -10.08
CA CYS A 87 -26.31 0.19 -10.07
C CYS A 87 -26.51 1.15 -11.25
N TYR A 88 -25.99 2.37 -11.12
CA TYR A 88 -26.00 3.36 -12.21
C TYR A 88 -25.29 2.80 -13.45
N LYS A 89 -25.80 3.16 -14.64
CA LYS A 89 -25.20 2.77 -15.93
C LYS A 89 -23.70 3.06 -16.01
N ALA A 90 -23.27 4.19 -15.44
CA ALA A 90 -21.86 4.56 -15.34
C ALA A 90 -21.05 3.59 -14.46
N SER A 91 -21.61 3.15 -13.34
CA SER A 91 -20.98 2.18 -12.45
C SER A 91 -20.87 0.80 -13.09
N ALA A 92 -21.94 0.34 -13.74
CA ALA A 92 -21.96 -0.90 -14.51
C ALA A 92 -20.86 -0.92 -15.59
N ALA A 93 -20.70 0.16 -16.35
CA ALA A 93 -19.68 0.25 -17.40
C ALA A 93 -18.25 0.15 -16.85
N GLY A 94 -17.99 0.70 -15.65
CA GLY A 94 -16.71 0.54 -14.98
C GLY A 94 -16.49 -0.88 -14.44
N LEU A 95 -17.54 -1.52 -13.96
CA LEU A 95 -17.51 -2.92 -13.53
C LEU A 95 -17.24 -3.88 -14.70
N ASP A 96 -17.89 -3.66 -15.85
CA ASP A 96 -17.68 -4.46 -17.07
C ASP A 96 -16.21 -4.46 -17.50
N GLU A 97 -15.53 -3.31 -17.41
CA GLU A 97 -14.09 -3.22 -17.67
C GLU A 97 -13.26 -3.89 -16.56
N ALA A 98 -13.71 -3.84 -15.31
CA ALA A 98 -13.01 -4.45 -14.18
C ALA A 98 -13.06 -5.99 -14.22
N VAL A 99 -14.17 -6.60 -14.64
CA VAL A 99 -14.31 -8.07 -14.69
C VAL A 99 -13.42 -8.72 -15.75
N LEU A 100 -12.96 -7.97 -16.75
CA LEU A 100 -12.02 -8.44 -17.77
C LEU A 100 -10.58 -8.55 -17.26
N ARG A 101 -10.29 -8.04 -16.06
CA ARG A 101 -8.95 -8.00 -15.47
C ARG A 101 -8.75 -9.18 -14.52
N PRO A 102 -7.49 -9.56 -14.20
CA PRO A 102 -7.25 -10.51 -13.13
C PRO A 102 -7.71 -9.95 -11.77
N TRP A 103 -8.47 -10.77 -11.04
CA TRP A 103 -8.90 -10.50 -9.67
C TRP A 103 -8.04 -11.28 -8.67
N PHE A 104 -7.74 -10.62 -7.55
CA PHE A 104 -6.92 -11.16 -6.49
C PHE A 104 -7.69 -11.05 -5.17
N ASP A 105 -7.84 -12.17 -4.48
CA ASP A 105 -8.46 -12.28 -3.16
C ASP A 105 -7.41 -12.10 -2.06
N PHE A 106 -6.78 -10.92 -2.02
CA PHE A 106 -5.81 -10.65 -0.96
C PHE A 106 -6.46 -10.71 0.41
N SER A 107 -5.65 -11.01 1.43
CA SER A 107 -6.07 -10.90 2.81
C SER A 107 -5.20 -9.92 3.57
N LEU A 108 -5.80 -9.09 4.42
CA LEU A 108 -5.08 -8.22 5.33
C LEU A 108 -5.04 -8.82 6.73
N SER A 109 -3.93 -8.61 7.43
CA SER A 109 -3.79 -8.90 8.86
C SER A 109 -2.93 -7.83 9.53
N PHE A 110 -2.93 -7.79 10.86
CA PHE A 110 -2.31 -6.71 11.62
C PHE A 110 -1.34 -7.21 12.68
N THR A 111 -0.18 -6.55 12.73
CA THR A 111 0.81 -6.74 13.79
C THR A 111 1.38 -5.37 14.21
N SER A 112 2.42 -5.38 15.02
CA SER A 112 3.12 -4.18 15.51
C SER A 112 4.57 -4.19 15.06
N TRP A 113 5.14 -3.00 14.90
CA TRP A 113 6.56 -2.82 14.64
C TRP A 113 7.17 -1.80 15.59
N GLY A 114 8.31 -2.17 16.18
CA GLY A 114 9.12 -1.31 17.01
C GLY A 114 8.56 -1.03 18.41
N THR A 115 9.45 -0.53 19.26
CA THR A 115 9.16 -0.13 20.64
C THR A 115 9.93 1.15 20.98
N SER A 116 9.52 1.83 22.05
CA SER A 116 10.13 3.09 22.49
C SER A 116 11.63 2.98 22.81
N GLY A 117 12.11 1.82 23.29
CA GLY A 117 13.50 1.62 23.72
C GLY A 117 14.52 1.57 22.57
N TYR A 118 14.11 1.08 21.40
CA TYR A 118 15.01 0.82 20.25
C TYR A 118 14.54 1.48 18.95
N TRP A 119 13.74 2.53 19.04
CA TRP A 119 13.06 3.19 17.92
C TRP A 119 13.99 3.56 16.75
N GLN A 120 15.24 3.94 17.02
CA GLN A 120 16.25 4.26 15.98
C GLN A 120 16.67 3.02 15.19
N TRP A 121 16.89 1.91 15.89
CA TRP A 121 17.22 0.63 15.26
C TRP A 121 16.01 0.06 14.51
N ASN A 122 14.82 0.29 15.04
CA ASN A 122 13.55 -0.03 14.39
C ASN A 122 13.23 0.91 13.21
N GLN A 123 14.07 1.90 12.91
CA GLN A 123 13.88 2.85 11.82
C GLN A 123 12.49 3.49 11.86
N THR A 124 12.05 3.95 13.04
CA THR A 124 10.83 4.73 13.21
C THR A 124 11.15 6.22 13.19
N SER A 125 10.25 7.05 12.65
CA SER A 125 10.46 8.51 12.57
C SER A 125 10.39 9.22 13.94
N ARG A 126 9.75 8.61 14.95
CA ARG A 126 9.73 9.06 16.35
C ARG A 126 9.78 7.87 17.32
N LYS A 127 9.95 8.16 18.61
CA LYS A 127 9.85 7.16 19.69
C LYS A 127 8.47 6.47 19.67
N GLY A 128 8.47 5.14 19.83
CA GLY A 128 7.28 4.32 19.89
C GLY A 128 7.33 3.18 18.87
N GLY A 129 6.17 2.80 18.34
CA GLY A 129 6.03 1.83 17.26
C GLY A 129 4.95 2.21 16.25
N ASN A 130 4.72 1.31 15.31
CA ASN A 130 3.72 1.41 14.25
C ASN A 130 2.71 0.28 14.31
N LEU A 131 1.49 0.55 13.84
CA LEU A 131 0.61 -0.49 13.36
C LEU A 131 1.17 -1.01 12.03
N VAL A 132 1.22 -2.32 11.86
CA VAL A 132 1.64 -2.93 10.60
C VAL A 132 0.43 -3.54 9.90
N VAL A 133 0.20 -3.13 8.66
CA VAL A 133 -0.75 -3.78 7.75
C VAL A 133 0.01 -4.77 6.90
N GLN A 134 -0.37 -6.04 6.96
CA GLN A 134 0.26 -7.12 6.18
C GLN A 134 -0.67 -7.55 5.05
N LEU A 135 -0.21 -7.43 3.81
CA LEU A 135 -0.89 -7.95 2.63
C LEU A 135 -0.42 -9.39 2.40
N GLY A 136 -1.28 -10.36 2.72
CA GLY A 136 -1.06 -11.76 2.41
C GLY A 136 -1.26 -12.04 0.93
N PHE A 137 -0.53 -13.01 0.38
CA PHE A 137 -0.76 -13.47 -0.98
C PHE A 137 -2.21 -13.91 -1.21
N PRO A 138 -2.73 -13.80 -2.45
CA PRO A 138 -4.05 -14.30 -2.81
C PRO A 138 -4.03 -15.83 -2.87
N SER A 139 -5.20 -16.47 -2.78
CA SER A 139 -5.33 -17.93 -2.67
C SER A 139 -4.66 -18.67 -3.84
N GLN A 140 -4.72 -18.09 -5.05
CA GLN A 140 -4.06 -18.63 -6.23
C GLN A 140 -2.53 -18.77 -6.10
N HIS A 141 -1.90 -18.02 -5.20
CA HIS A 141 -0.46 -18.14 -4.95
C HIS A 141 -0.09 -19.49 -4.32
N ALA A 142 -0.98 -20.11 -3.54
CA ALA A 142 -0.74 -21.42 -2.96
C ALA A 142 -0.47 -22.48 -4.04
N ARG A 143 -1.18 -22.40 -5.17
CA ARG A 143 -0.94 -23.27 -6.34
C ARG A 143 0.44 -23.03 -6.95
N LEU A 144 0.85 -21.76 -7.05
CA LEU A 144 2.16 -21.40 -7.59
C LEU A 144 3.30 -21.92 -6.70
N MET A 145 3.17 -21.77 -5.37
CA MET A 145 4.13 -22.33 -4.42
C MET A 145 4.18 -23.85 -4.51
N GLY A 146 3.02 -24.54 -4.46
CA GLY A 146 2.96 -26.00 -4.49
C GLY A 146 3.55 -26.62 -5.77
N ARG A 147 3.54 -25.89 -6.89
CA ARG A 147 4.12 -26.34 -8.17
C ARG A 147 5.65 -26.36 -8.17
N TYR A 148 6.29 -25.42 -7.47
CA TYR A 148 7.74 -25.19 -7.61
C TYR A 148 8.54 -25.35 -6.32
N LEU A 149 7.92 -25.17 -5.16
CA LEU A 149 8.60 -24.97 -3.89
C LEU A 149 8.29 -26.11 -2.91
N GLY A 150 9.27 -26.40 -2.05
CA GLY A 150 9.11 -27.39 -0.98
C GLY A 150 8.29 -26.84 0.21
N ARG A 151 7.86 -27.74 1.10
CA ARG A 151 7.03 -27.41 2.29
C ARG A 151 7.66 -26.36 3.23
N ASN A 152 8.99 -26.26 3.27
CA ASN A 152 9.71 -25.36 4.17
C ASN A 152 10.12 -24.02 3.54
N ILE A 153 9.67 -23.72 2.32
CA ILE A 153 10.13 -22.53 1.57
C ILE A 153 9.91 -21.21 2.32
N ARG A 154 8.87 -21.13 3.15
CA ARG A 154 8.59 -19.94 3.96
C ARG A 154 9.80 -19.57 4.82
N LYS A 155 10.39 -20.54 5.52
CA LYS A 155 11.61 -20.34 6.34
C LYS A 155 12.83 -19.91 5.53
N GLU A 156 12.82 -20.15 4.22
CA GLU A 156 13.92 -19.82 3.32
C GLU A 156 13.79 -18.46 2.64
N VAL A 157 12.57 -17.90 2.61
CA VAL A 157 12.22 -16.66 1.89
C VAL A 157 11.76 -15.56 2.84
N GLU A 158 11.09 -15.92 3.93
CA GLU A 158 10.67 -14.98 4.97
C GLU A 158 11.85 -14.58 5.84
N TYR A 159 11.84 -13.34 6.31
CA TYR A 159 12.84 -12.83 7.24
C TYR A 159 12.19 -12.66 8.60
N PRO A 160 12.61 -13.40 9.64
CA PRO A 160 11.87 -13.50 10.90
C PRO A 160 11.82 -12.19 11.69
N ASP A 161 12.81 -11.30 11.51
CA ASP A 161 12.78 -9.99 12.17
C ASP A 161 11.93 -8.96 11.41
N HIS A 162 11.26 -9.35 10.32
CA HIS A 162 10.35 -8.51 9.56
C HIS A 162 8.89 -8.94 9.79
N PRO A 163 7.89 -8.08 9.48
CA PRO A 163 6.50 -8.44 9.65
C PRO A 163 6.09 -9.59 8.72
N ILE A 164 5.95 -10.79 9.29
CA ILE A 164 5.50 -11.99 8.60
C ILE A 164 4.18 -12.49 9.21
N ARG A 165 3.34 -13.10 8.38
CA ARG A 165 2.09 -13.73 8.84
C ARG A 165 2.41 -15.11 9.37
N GLU A 166 2.02 -15.43 10.59
CA GLU A 166 2.26 -16.80 11.11
C GLU A 166 1.28 -17.81 10.51
N VAL A 167 0.04 -17.38 10.27
CA VAL A 167 -1.07 -18.23 9.81
C VAL A 167 -1.60 -17.78 8.45
N GLY A 168 -2.06 -18.76 7.66
CA GLY A 168 -2.68 -18.53 6.36
C GLY A 168 -1.66 -18.26 5.25
N CYS A 169 -2.04 -17.41 4.29
CA CYS A 169 -1.18 -17.09 3.15
C CYS A 169 0.06 -16.28 3.58
N PRO A 170 1.25 -16.55 3.02
CA PRO A 170 2.46 -15.79 3.33
C PRO A 170 2.31 -14.30 3.02
N THR A 171 3.16 -13.48 3.64
CA THR A 171 3.16 -12.03 3.42
C THR A 171 3.77 -11.69 2.07
N LEU A 172 2.98 -11.11 1.17
CA LEU A 172 3.46 -10.55 -0.09
C LEU A 172 4.15 -9.21 0.17
N ALA A 173 3.49 -8.33 0.92
CA ALA A 173 3.96 -6.98 1.24
C ALA A 173 3.42 -6.52 2.59
N TRP A 174 3.97 -5.43 3.12
CA TRP A 174 3.47 -4.80 4.33
C TRP A 174 3.69 -3.28 4.31
N ALA A 175 2.92 -2.58 5.13
CA ALA A 175 3.09 -1.15 5.38
C ALA A 175 3.08 -0.83 6.89
N ARG A 176 3.90 0.14 7.29
CA ARG A 176 3.93 0.65 8.67
C ARG A 176 3.17 1.97 8.76
N LEU A 177 2.23 2.06 9.69
CA LEU A 177 1.38 3.23 9.93
C LEU A 177 1.70 3.83 11.31
N ASP A 178 2.02 5.12 11.36
CA ASP A 178 2.03 5.92 12.58
C ASP A 178 0.76 6.77 12.63
N VAL A 179 -0.18 6.42 13.51
CA VAL A 179 -1.54 6.97 13.53
C VAL A 179 -1.70 7.91 14.72
N ASP A 180 -2.34 9.04 14.46
CA ASP A 180 -2.86 9.97 15.45
C ASP A 180 -4.38 10.02 15.25
N LEU A 181 -5.09 9.21 16.05
CA LEU A 181 -6.54 9.06 15.94
C LEU A 181 -7.27 10.36 16.30
N ASP A 182 -6.77 11.09 17.30
CA ASP A 182 -7.39 12.33 17.78
C ASP A 182 -7.35 13.41 16.69
N ALA A 183 -6.24 13.51 15.97
CA ALA A 183 -6.10 14.43 14.85
C ALA A 183 -6.71 13.92 13.53
N GLY A 184 -7.09 12.63 13.46
CA GLY A 184 -7.51 11.99 12.21
C GLY A 184 -6.40 11.95 11.15
N VAL A 185 -5.14 11.80 11.59
CA VAL A 185 -3.94 11.86 10.74
C VAL A 185 -3.17 10.55 10.81
N VAL A 186 -2.66 10.08 9.67
CA VAL A 186 -1.72 8.95 9.61
C VAL A 186 -0.49 9.29 8.78
N LEU A 187 0.66 8.76 9.19
CA LEU A 187 1.86 8.68 8.36
C LEU A 187 2.07 7.23 7.93
N ILE A 188 2.02 6.99 6.62
CA ILE A 188 2.54 5.77 5.99
C ILE A 188 4.05 5.88 6.02
N GLU A 189 4.63 5.22 7.00
CA GLU A 189 6.05 5.33 7.27
C GLU A 189 6.87 4.55 6.23
N GLU A 190 6.43 3.34 5.90
CA GLU A 190 7.14 2.44 4.99
C GLU A 190 6.16 1.54 4.25
N VAL A 191 6.51 1.22 3.00
CA VAL A 191 5.87 0.20 2.17
C VAL A 191 6.97 -0.71 1.62
N GLN A 192 6.84 -2.02 1.81
CA GLN A 192 7.87 -2.99 1.42
C GLN A 192 7.30 -4.35 1.00
N SER A 193 8.05 -5.06 0.15
CA SER A 193 7.85 -6.48 -0.15
C SER A 193 9.18 -7.23 0.04
N ASP A 194 9.26 -8.02 1.12
CA ASP A 194 10.43 -8.85 1.39
C ASP A 194 10.47 -10.08 0.50
N TRP A 195 9.32 -10.66 0.21
CA TRP A 195 9.23 -11.93 -0.49
C TRP A 195 9.92 -11.88 -1.85
N LEU A 196 9.56 -10.91 -2.70
CA LEU A 196 10.16 -10.74 -4.04
C LEU A 196 11.67 -10.49 -3.95
N ARG A 197 12.10 -9.70 -2.95
CA ARG A 197 13.51 -9.37 -2.71
C ARG A 197 14.31 -10.61 -2.30
N ASN A 198 13.76 -11.40 -1.39
CA ASN A 198 14.42 -12.55 -0.80
C ASN A 198 14.49 -13.74 -1.76
N VAL A 199 13.45 -13.97 -2.58
CA VAL A 199 13.49 -14.93 -3.70
C VAL A 199 14.66 -14.62 -4.64
N SER A 200 14.81 -13.36 -5.03
CA SER A 200 15.93 -12.95 -5.90
C SER A 200 17.30 -13.08 -5.24
N GLY A 201 17.40 -12.77 -3.94
CA GLY A 201 18.61 -13.00 -3.15
C GLY A 201 18.99 -14.49 -3.12
N ARG A 202 17.99 -15.36 -2.93
CA ARG A 202 18.15 -16.81 -2.91
C ARG A 202 18.60 -17.36 -4.26
N ILE A 203 17.99 -16.93 -5.37
CA ILE A 203 18.44 -17.29 -6.74
C ILE A 203 19.91 -16.92 -6.92
N ARG A 204 20.30 -15.70 -6.55
CA ARG A 204 21.69 -15.23 -6.65
C ARG A 204 22.64 -16.11 -5.83
N HIS A 205 22.23 -16.51 -4.63
CA HIS A 205 23.01 -17.42 -3.78
C HIS A 205 23.15 -18.82 -4.42
N MET A 206 22.04 -19.38 -4.90
CA MET A 206 22.01 -20.70 -5.54
C MET A 206 22.82 -20.74 -6.83
N ARG A 207 22.79 -19.68 -7.65
CA ARG A 207 23.65 -19.56 -8.84
C ARG A 207 25.14 -19.64 -8.51
N ARG A 208 25.57 -19.09 -7.36
CA ARG A 208 26.97 -19.13 -6.94
C ARG A 208 27.39 -20.50 -6.38
N ARG A 209 26.49 -21.19 -5.67
CA ARG A 209 26.82 -22.45 -4.98
C ARG A 209 26.50 -23.71 -5.79
N ALA A 210 25.41 -23.72 -6.53
CA ALA A 210 24.89 -24.90 -7.24
C ALA A 210 24.22 -24.51 -8.57
N PRO A 211 24.98 -23.94 -9.53
CA PRO A 211 24.45 -23.35 -10.77
C PRO A 211 23.71 -24.33 -11.69
N ARG A 212 23.93 -25.64 -11.53
CA ARG A 212 23.27 -26.68 -12.35
C ARG A 212 22.16 -27.41 -11.61
N SER A 213 21.84 -27.03 -10.37
CA SER A 213 20.87 -27.73 -9.55
C SER A 213 19.43 -27.62 -10.12
N ARG A 214 18.67 -28.71 -10.00
CA ARG A 214 17.22 -28.70 -10.32
C ARG A 214 16.46 -27.68 -9.47
N ALA A 215 16.85 -27.53 -8.20
CA ALA A 215 16.27 -26.56 -7.28
C ALA A 215 16.41 -25.12 -7.80
N LEU A 216 17.56 -24.75 -8.36
CA LEU A 216 17.74 -23.42 -8.95
C LEU A 216 16.78 -23.21 -10.13
N LYS A 217 16.69 -24.18 -11.05
CA LYS A 217 15.78 -24.10 -12.20
C LYS A 217 14.31 -23.94 -11.77
N HIS A 218 13.89 -24.64 -10.72
CA HIS A 218 12.55 -24.50 -10.15
C HIS A 218 12.33 -23.11 -9.53
N MET A 219 13.30 -22.61 -8.76
CA MET A 219 13.24 -21.28 -8.16
C MET A 219 13.19 -20.16 -9.20
N GLU A 220 13.95 -20.28 -10.30
CA GLU A 220 13.93 -19.32 -11.41
C GLU A 220 12.58 -19.30 -12.13
N ARG A 221 11.97 -20.47 -12.37
CA ARG A 221 10.61 -20.57 -12.93
C ARG A 221 9.57 -19.98 -11.98
N TYR A 222 9.72 -20.20 -10.68
CA TYR A 222 8.87 -19.61 -9.66
C TYR A 222 9.00 -18.08 -9.64
N ASP A 223 10.21 -17.53 -9.62
CA ASP A 223 10.45 -16.08 -9.64
C ASP A 223 9.89 -15.42 -10.91
N PHE A 224 10.03 -16.07 -12.07
CA PHE A 224 9.42 -15.60 -13.31
C PHE A 224 7.89 -15.43 -13.17
N GLN A 225 7.17 -16.48 -12.76
CA GLN A 225 5.71 -16.43 -12.59
C GLN A 225 5.27 -15.53 -11.43
N LEU A 226 6.04 -15.49 -10.34
CA LEU A 226 5.82 -14.57 -9.23
C LEU A 226 5.87 -13.11 -9.72
N ARG A 227 6.87 -12.77 -10.52
CA ARG A 227 7.06 -11.41 -11.03
C ARG A 227 6.01 -11.04 -12.07
N GLU A 228 5.69 -11.95 -12.97
CA GLU A 228 4.61 -11.80 -13.95
C GLU A 228 3.28 -11.47 -13.24
N ALA A 229 2.95 -12.22 -12.19
CA ALA A 229 1.69 -12.06 -11.47
C ALA A 229 1.64 -10.80 -10.59
N TYR A 230 2.73 -10.48 -9.85
CA TYR A 230 2.63 -9.54 -8.73
C TYR A 230 3.53 -8.30 -8.85
N ALA A 231 4.65 -8.33 -9.60
CA ALA A 231 5.68 -7.29 -9.52
C ALA A 231 5.16 -5.88 -9.84
N ARG A 232 4.25 -5.78 -10.82
CA ARG A 232 3.66 -4.50 -11.25
C ARG A 232 2.56 -4.00 -10.33
N MET A 233 1.84 -4.91 -9.67
CA MET A 233 0.58 -4.59 -9.00
C MET A 233 0.72 -4.48 -7.48
N TRP A 234 1.65 -5.21 -6.86
CA TRP A 234 1.80 -5.24 -5.40
C TRP A 234 2.00 -3.85 -4.78
N PRO A 235 2.76 -2.89 -5.39
CA PRO A 235 2.94 -1.58 -4.76
C PRO A 235 1.63 -0.82 -4.64
N ARG A 236 0.80 -0.88 -5.70
CA ARG A 236 -0.52 -0.23 -5.72
C ARG A 236 -1.48 -0.95 -4.79
N ALA A 237 -1.51 -2.29 -4.81
CA ALA A 237 -2.35 -3.06 -3.89
C ALA A 237 -2.00 -2.81 -2.41
N MET A 238 -0.70 -2.70 -2.07
CA MET A 238 -0.26 -2.44 -0.70
C MET A 238 -0.56 -1.00 -0.24
N LEU A 239 -0.31 0.00 -1.09
CA LEU A 239 -0.68 1.38 -0.73
C LEU A 239 -2.20 1.54 -0.63
N PHE A 240 -2.95 0.89 -1.53
CA PHE A 240 -4.41 0.83 -1.44
C PHE A 240 -4.87 0.19 -0.13
N ALA A 241 -4.29 -0.95 0.27
CA ALA A 241 -4.61 -1.59 1.55
C ALA A 241 -4.33 -0.67 2.75
N ALA A 242 -3.20 0.05 2.74
CA ALA A 242 -2.87 1.01 3.78
C ALA A 242 -3.89 2.17 3.86
N LEU A 243 -4.30 2.71 2.71
CA LEU A 243 -5.32 3.77 2.63
C LEU A 243 -6.70 3.27 3.05
N HIS A 244 -7.08 2.07 2.61
CA HIS A 244 -8.35 1.45 2.97
C HIS A 244 -8.46 1.29 4.48
N VAL A 245 -7.42 0.76 5.14
CA VAL A 245 -7.37 0.67 6.61
C VAL A 245 -7.41 2.05 7.25
N ALA A 246 -6.54 2.97 6.82
CA ALA A 246 -6.44 4.28 7.45
C ALA A 246 -7.73 5.12 7.34
N VAL A 247 -8.34 5.16 6.16
CA VAL A 247 -9.49 6.03 5.89
C VAL A 247 -10.79 5.37 6.29
N ASP A 248 -11.01 4.10 5.91
CA ASP A 248 -12.31 3.46 6.08
C ASP A 248 -12.50 2.83 7.46
N HIS A 249 -11.41 2.37 8.08
CA HIS A 249 -11.47 1.69 9.36
C HIS A 249 -10.97 2.55 10.53
N LEU A 250 -10.00 3.44 10.29
CA LEU A 250 -9.46 4.32 11.34
C LEU A 250 -9.99 5.76 11.24
N GLY A 251 -10.75 6.10 10.21
CA GLY A 251 -11.36 7.41 10.04
C GLY A 251 -10.37 8.54 9.76
N CYS A 252 -9.13 8.24 9.39
CA CYS A 252 -8.13 9.26 9.06
C CYS A 252 -8.53 10.00 7.78
N ARG A 253 -8.40 11.33 7.79
CA ARG A 253 -8.71 12.22 6.65
C ARG A 253 -7.49 12.82 5.99
N THR A 254 -6.38 12.85 6.73
CA THR A 254 -5.09 13.28 6.17
C THR A 254 -4.09 12.14 6.26
N VAL A 255 -3.60 11.73 5.10
CA VAL A 255 -2.58 10.69 4.96
C VAL A 255 -1.28 11.33 4.51
N TRP A 256 -0.21 11.04 5.23
CA TRP A 256 1.13 11.47 4.90
C TRP A 256 1.98 10.28 4.46
N MET A 257 2.98 10.54 3.65
CA MET A 257 4.02 9.56 3.31
C MET A 257 5.36 10.26 3.17
N HIS A 258 6.44 9.57 3.57
CA HIS A 258 7.78 10.11 3.40
C HIS A 258 8.16 10.27 1.93
N THR A 259 8.94 11.30 1.62
CA THR A 259 9.81 11.31 0.44
C THR A 259 11.05 10.45 0.73
N PRO A 260 11.85 10.06 -0.28
CA PRO A 260 13.13 9.41 0.00
C PRO A 260 13.99 10.21 0.99
N GLU A 261 14.01 11.54 0.84
CA GLU A 261 14.85 12.45 1.61
C GLU A 261 14.39 12.56 3.07
N SER A 262 13.09 12.78 3.32
CA SER A 262 12.59 12.84 4.71
C SER A 262 12.60 11.49 5.40
N GLY A 263 12.32 10.41 4.67
CA GLY A 263 12.39 9.05 5.20
C GLY A 263 13.80 8.70 5.68
N VAL A 264 14.82 8.99 4.88
CA VAL A 264 16.22 8.75 5.27
C VAL A 264 16.62 9.62 6.47
N ALA A 265 16.27 10.91 6.45
CA ALA A 265 16.66 11.85 7.49
C ALA A 265 15.99 11.55 8.84
N LEU A 266 14.67 11.31 8.86
CA LEU A 266 13.91 11.12 10.09
C LEU A 266 14.13 9.74 10.71
N LYS A 267 14.29 8.71 9.88
CA LYS A 267 14.55 7.34 10.34
C LYS A 267 16.04 7.02 10.52
N ARG A 268 16.92 7.98 10.20
CA ARG A 268 18.39 7.85 10.31
C ARG A 268 18.94 6.64 9.56
N ILE A 269 18.44 6.41 8.35
CA ILE A 269 18.86 5.26 7.54
C ILE A 269 20.29 5.49 7.05
N SER A 270 21.24 4.76 7.62
CA SER A 270 22.63 4.69 7.17
C SER A 270 22.90 3.30 6.58
N GLY A 271 22.70 3.13 5.27
CA GLY A 271 22.90 1.84 4.62
C GLY A 271 22.07 1.69 3.35
N ARG A 272 21.46 0.51 3.18
CA ARG A 272 20.64 0.24 2.00
C ARG A 272 19.38 1.09 2.02
N LEU A 273 19.29 2.02 1.07
CA LEU A 273 18.15 2.90 0.93
C LEU A 273 16.91 2.15 0.39
N PRO A 274 15.70 2.55 0.81
CA PRO A 274 14.47 2.05 0.20
C PRO A 274 14.40 2.37 -1.31
N PRO A 275 13.70 1.56 -2.12
CA PRO A 275 13.53 1.83 -3.54
C PRO A 275 12.86 3.19 -3.77
N ARG A 276 13.56 4.12 -4.44
CA ARG A 276 13.08 5.51 -4.62
C ARG A 276 11.68 5.57 -5.25
N SER A 277 11.37 4.72 -6.23
CA SER A 277 10.07 4.73 -6.93
C SER A 277 8.86 4.50 -6.02
N LEU A 278 9.01 3.73 -4.93
CA LEU A 278 7.94 3.54 -3.94
C LEU A 278 7.62 4.82 -3.17
N TYR A 279 8.56 5.75 -3.09
CA TYR A 279 8.44 7.02 -2.38
C TYR A 279 8.44 8.23 -3.33
N THR A 280 8.36 8.01 -4.65
CA THR A 280 8.22 9.08 -5.64
C THR A 280 7.06 8.86 -6.59
N ASP A 281 6.99 7.70 -7.24
CA ASP A 281 6.03 7.46 -8.33
C ASP A 281 4.72 6.89 -7.79
N LEU A 282 4.83 6.03 -6.78
CA LEU A 282 3.67 5.41 -6.15
C LEU A 282 2.74 6.45 -5.46
N PRO A 283 3.23 7.40 -4.63
CA PRO A 283 2.37 8.44 -4.06
C PRO A 283 1.72 9.31 -5.14
N LYS A 284 2.47 9.67 -6.19
CA LYS A 284 1.92 10.39 -7.35
C LYS A 284 0.81 9.61 -8.03
N ALA A 285 0.91 8.29 -8.16
CA ALA A 285 -0.15 7.49 -8.77
C ALA A 285 -1.48 7.56 -7.98
N PHE A 286 -1.41 7.87 -6.68
CA PHE A 286 -2.53 7.97 -5.73
C PHE A 286 -2.93 9.41 -5.41
N CYS A 287 -2.53 10.39 -6.22
CA CYS A 287 -2.90 11.79 -6.04
C CYS A 287 -2.32 12.48 -4.80
N PHE A 288 -1.27 11.92 -4.17
CA PHE A 288 -0.54 12.67 -3.16
C PHE A 288 0.13 13.90 -3.79
N GLU A 289 0.11 14.99 -3.03
CA GLU A 289 0.78 16.24 -3.33
C GLU A 289 2.06 16.36 -2.51
N LEU A 290 3.06 17.00 -3.09
CA LEU A 290 4.34 17.21 -2.41
C LEU A 290 4.30 18.54 -1.66
N VAL A 291 4.56 18.52 -0.35
CA VAL A 291 4.38 19.68 0.54
C VAL A 291 5.60 19.94 1.44
N HIS A 292 5.68 21.17 1.97
CA HIS A 292 6.68 21.60 2.95
C HIS A 292 6.25 21.38 4.40
N ASP A 293 4.99 21.01 4.64
CA ASP A 293 4.49 20.74 5.98
C ASP A 293 4.88 19.35 6.46
N ALA A 294 4.80 19.13 7.78
CA ALA A 294 4.98 17.83 8.42
C ALA A 294 3.71 17.39 9.17
N PRO A 295 3.51 16.08 9.40
CA PRO A 295 2.49 15.61 10.33
C PRO A 295 2.64 16.27 11.71
N SER A 296 1.54 16.74 12.29
CA SER A 296 1.51 17.48 13.56
C SER A 296 2.28 16.76 14.68
N PHE A 297 2.08 15.44 14.81
CA PHE A 297 2.73 14.60 15.82
C PHE A 297 4.24 14.39 15.61
N LEU A 298 4.81 14.81 14.47
CA LEU A 298 6.25 14.82 14.22
C LEU A 298 6.92 16.17 14.49
N VAL A 299 6.18 17.28 14.49
CA VAL A 299 6.74 18.63 14.58
C VAL A 299 7.59 18.80 15.85
N ARG A 300 7.03 18.47 17.02
CA ARG A 300 7.75 18.61 18.29
C ARG A 300 8.85 17.54 18.46
N PRO A 301 8.61 16.23 18.24
CA PRO A 301 9.64 15.21 18.43
C PRO A 301 10.82 15.33 17.45
N CYS A 302 10.59 15.87 16.25
CA CYS A 302 11.57 15.90 15.16
C CYS A 302 12.00 17.31 14.75
N ARG A 303 11.71 18.33 15.57
CA ARG A 303 11.95 19.76 15.27
C ARG A 303 13.29 20.03 14.61
N ARG A 304 14.40 19.55 15.20
CA ARG A 304 15.75 19.78 14.67
C ARG A 304 15.93 19.21 13.26
N THR A 305 15.48 17.98 13.03
CA THR A 305 15.60 17.33 11.72
C THR A 305 14.71 18.01 10.68
N LEU A 306 13.49 18.41 11.07
CA LEU A 306 12.58 19.13 10.20
C LEU A 306 13.14 20.50 9.80
N SER A 307 13.70 21.27 10.74
CA SER A 307 14.35 22.56 10.41
C SER A 307 15.53 22.40 9.45
N LEU A 308 16.29 21.30 9.54
CA LEU A 308 17.36 21.00 8.57
C LEU A 308 16.84 20.65 7.18
N LEU A 309 15.65 20.04 7.08
CA LEU A 309 14.99 19.76 5.82
C LEU A 309 14.37 21.04 5.22
N GLU A 310 13.73 21.87 6.04
CA GLU A 310 13.17 23.17 5.65
C GLU A 310 14.24 24.10 5.06
N ASN A 311 15.43 24.15 5.67
CA ASN A 311 16.55 24.95 5.17
C ASN A 311 17.02 24.58 3.75
N LYS A 312 16.65 23.40 3.24
CA LYS A 312 16.94 23.00 1.85
C LYS A 312 15.91 23.52 0.85
N ALA A 313 14.87 24.21 1.30
CA ALA A 313 13.78 24.76 0.50
C ALA A 313 13.11 23.75 -0.47
N GLN A 314 13.20 22.45 -0.15
CA GLN A 314 12.57 21.38 -0.94
C GLN A 314 11.40 20.80 -0.16
N PRO A 315 10.25 20.55 -0.81
CA PRO A 315 9.17 19.80 -0.20
C PRO A 315 9.66 18.43 0.28
N PHE A 316 9.19 17.99 1.45
CA PHE A 316 9.75 16.81 2.12
C PHE A 316 8.71 15.82 2.64
N PHE A 317 7.42 16.03 2.37
CA PHE A 317 6.39 15.00 2.55
C PHE A 317 5.43 14.93 1.37
N TRP A 318 4.88 13.74 1.17
CA TRP A 318 3.66 13.52 0.40
C TRP A 318 2.45 13.67 1.32
N LYS A 319 1.43 14.40 0.89
CA LYS A 319 0.17 14.58 1.61
C LYS A 319 -1.01 14.25 0.70
N LEU A 320 -1.98 13.54 1.24
CA LEU A 320 -3.27 13.24 0.59
C LEU A 320 -4.37 13.59 1.59
N ALA A 321 -5.25 14.52 1.19
CA ALA A 321 -6.44 14.90 1.94
C ALA A 321 -7.68 14.32 1.24
N ILE A 322 -8.48 13.55 1.98
CA ILE A 322 -9.68 12.83 1.52
C ILE A 322 -10.77 12.90 2.59
#